data_AF-A0A355CH82-F1
#
_entry.id   AF-A0A355CH82-F1
#
_cell.length_a   1.000
_cell.length_b   1.000
_cell.length_c   1.000
_cell.angle_alpha   90.00
_cell.angle_beta   90.00
_cell.angle_gamma   90.00
#
_symmetry.space_group_name_H-M   'P 1'
#
loop_
_entity.id
_entity.type
_entity.pdbx_description
1 polymer ?
#
loop_
_entity_poly.entity_id
_entity_poly.type
_entity_poly.pdbx_seq_one_letter_code
_entity_poly.pdbx_strand_id
1 'polypeptide(L)'
;MKRNLSALKKALQFGVSGAVGGFVGNLITEPFMQFDRVADSESFFDSVLTTARWFGLVGGGIATAIMFGYYYYIKGKPQIKLALKNGGLFGLIAGAVSGAIAEGIYSGIGPNELLRVVCWGIAGSLLGLTLSKRIPNLGMLRGAGGGGVGGVLGGCLFILFAYTLSGTVGRLAGCGAIGFWIG
;
A
#
# COMPACT_ATOMS: atom_id res chain seq x y z
N MET A 1 -23.80 -20.11 3.88
CA MET A 1 -23.25 -20.99 2.83
C MET A 1 -21.74 -20.74 2.72
N LYS A 2 -20.89 -21.59 3.31
CA LYS A 2 -19.43 -21.50 3.13
C LYS A 2 -19.11 -21.93 1.70
N ARG A 3 -18.83 -20.98 0.79
CA ARG A 3 -18.41 -21.31 -0.57
C ARG A 3 -17.06 -22.04 -0.49
N ASN A 4 -17.01 -23.30 -0.89
CA ASN A 4 -15.77 -24.07 -1.07
C ASN A 4 -15.01 -23.54 -2.29
N LEU A 5 -14.44 -22.35 -2.18
CA LEU A 5 -13.47 -21.83 -3.16
C LEU A 5 -12.12 -22.53 -2.95
N SER A 6 -11.48 -22.92 -4.05
CA SER A 6 -10.08 -23.37 -4.05
C SER A 6 -9.17 -22.30 -3.45
N ALA A 7 -8.05 -22.71 -2.86
CA ALA A 7 -7.10 -21.80 -2.22
C ALA A 7 -6.65 -20.66 -3.16
N LEU A 8 -6.44 -20.99 -4.45
CA LEU A 8 -6.08 -20.04 -5.50
C LEU A 8 -7.14 -18.94 -5.69
N LYS A 9 -8.44 -19.30 -5.73
CA LYS A 9 -9.50 -18.31 -5.90
C LYS A 9 -9.60 -17.36 -4.70
N LYS A 10 -9.32 -17.86 -3.49
CA LYS A 10 -9.28 -17.01 -2.28
C LYS A 10 -8.11 -16.04 -2.33
N ALA A 11 -6.90 -16.53 -2.63
CA ALA A 11 -5.72 -15.69 -2.82
C ALA A 11 -5.97 -14.61 -3.89
N LEU A 12 -6.49 -14.98 -5.06
CA LEU A 12 -6.81 -14.02 -6.10
C LEU A 12 -7.84 -12.97 -5.67
N GLN A 13 -8.86 -13.36 -4.90
CA GLN A 13 -9.85 -12.42 -4.37
C GLN A 13 -9.25 -11.43 -3.38
N PHE A 14 -8.34 -11.90 -2.51
CA PHE A 14 -7.67 -11.02 -1.57
C PHE A 14 -6.67 -10.11 -2.28
N GLY A 15 -5.87 -10.63 -3.22
CA GLY A 15 -4.99 -9.81 -4.04
C GLY A 15 -5.75 -8.74 -4.82
N VAL A 16 -6.84 -9.08 -5.50
CA VAL A 16 -7.68 -8.08 -6.18
C VAL A 16 -8.25 -7.06 -5.19
N SER A 17 -8.71 -7.49 -4.01
CA SER A 17 -9.21 -6.55 -2.99
C SER A 17 -8.11 -5.61 -2.49
N GLY A 18 -6.91 -6.12 -2.25
CA GLY A 18 -5.76 -5.32 -1.85
C GLY A 18 -5.35 -4.34 -2.95
N ALA A 19 -5.32 -4.77 -4.21
CA ALA A 19 -5.03 -3.92 -5.36
C ALA A 19 -6.02 -2.76 -5.47
N VAL A 20 -7.32 -3.05 -5.37
CA VAL A 20 -8.38 -2.03 -5.34
C VAL A 20 -8.19 -1.09 -4.15
N GLY A 21 -7.86 -1.62 -2.97
CA GLY A 21 -7.58 -0.82 -1.78
C GLY A 21 -6.40 0.13 -1.97
N GLY A 22 -5.31 -0.33 -2.57
CA GLY A 22 -4.13 0.48 -2.87
C GLY A 22 -4.41 1.55 -3.92
N PHE A 23 -5.16 1.20 -4.96
CA PHE A 23 -5.59 2.12 -6.01
C PHE A 23 -6.51 3.22 -5.46
N VAL A 24 -7.55 2.85 -4.72
CA VAL A 24 -8.50 3.80 -4.11
C VAL A 24 -7.79 4.66 -3.06
N GLY A 25 -6.94 4.06 -2.23
CA GLY A 25 -6.14 4.79 -1.23
C GLY A 25 -5.25 5.84 -1.87
N ASN A 26 -4.63 5.55 -3.02
CA ASN A 26 -3.87 6.54 -3.77
C ASN A 26 -4.76 7.57 -4.49
N LEU A 27 -5.91 7.19 -5.05
CA LEU A 27 -6.80 8.18 -5.69
C LEU A 27 -7.28 9.25 -4.70
N ILE A 28 -7.52 8.87 -3.44
CA ILE A 28 -7.91 9.81 -2.39
C ILE A 28 -6.77 10.79 -2.07
N THR A 29 -5.51 10.40 -2.27
CA THR A 29 -4.34 11.23 -1.92
C THR A 29 -3.94 12.20 -3.02
N GLU A 30 -4.28 11.93 -4.28
CA GLU A 30 -3.86 12.76 -5.43
C GLU A 30 -4.23 14.24 -5.30
N PRO A 31 -5.45 14.64 -4.84
CA PRO A 31 -5.75 16.04 -4.63
C PRO A 31 -4.81 16.70 -3.63
N PHE A 32 -4.40 16.00 -2.58
CA PHE A 32 -3.53 16.53 -1.52
C PHE A 32 -2.08 16.66 -2.00
N MET A 33 -1.56 15.66 -2.74
CA MET A 33 -0.20 15.68 -3.28
C MET A 33 0.04 16.76 -4.35
N GLN A 34 -1.01 17.20 -5.05
CA GLN A 34 -0.89 18.28 -6.03
C GLN A 34 -0.66 19.65 -5.37
N PHE A 35 -1.14 19.85 -4.14
CA PHE A 35 -0.91 21.10 -3.40
C PHE A 35 0.51 21.19 -2.83
N ASP A 36 1.08 20.06 -2.37
CA ASP A 36 2.41 20.03 -1.74
C ASP A 36 3.53 20.33 -2.75
N ARG A 37 3.40 19.92 -4.02
CA ARG A 37 4.44 20.14 -5.06
C ARG A 37 4.57 21.59 -5.57
N VAL A 38 3.69 22.50 -5.13
CA VAL A 38 3.71 23.91 -5.54
C VAL A 38 4.53 24.76 -4.56
N ALA A 39 4.92 24.23 -3.40
CA ALA A 39 5.82 24.88 -2.46
C ALA A 39 7.28 24.51 -2.79
N ASP A 40 7.99 25.44 -3.44
CA ASP A 40 9.43 25.29 -3.72
C ASP A 40 10.25 25.14 -2.41
N SER A 41 11.25 24.25 -2.46
CA SER A 41 12.18 23.86 -1.38
C SER A 41 11.59 23.07 -0.20
N GLU A 42 11.05 21.87 -0.47
CA GLU A 42 10.66 20.91 0.57
C GLU A 42 11.86 20.52 1.45
N SER A 43 11.75 20.77 2.76
CA SER A 43 12.75 20.28 3.72
C SER A 43 12.69 18.75 3.81
N PHE A 44 13.77 18.11 4.30
CA PHE A 44 13.79 16.66 4.54
C PHE A 44 12.56 16.19 5.36
N PHE A 45 12.16 16.98 6.35
CA PHE A 45 11.01 16.70 7.19
C PHE A 45 9.68 16.80 6.43
N ASP A 46 9.54 17.77 5.53
CA ASP A 46 8.33 17.93 4.72
C ASP A 46 8.15 16.74 3.78
N SER A 47 9.22 16.32 3.09
CA SER A 47 9.18 15.14 2.23
C SER A 47 8.76 13.88 2.98
N VAL A 48 9.37 13.63 4.15
CA VAL A 48 9.03 12.48 5.01
C VAL A 48 7.57 12.53 5.48
N LEU A 49 7.07 13.69 5.92
CA LEU A 49 5.69 13.85 6.39
C LEU A 49 4.68 13.70 5.25
N THR A 50 4.97 14.27 4.08
CA THR A 50 4.12 14.17 2.89
C THR A 50 4.03 12.71 2.43
N THR A 51 5.16 12.00 2.32
CA THR A 51 5.19 10.58 1.98
C THR A 51 4.51 9.72 3.06
N ALA A 52 4.67 10.04 4.35
CA ALA A 52 3.98 9.34 5.43
C ALA A 52 2.45 9.48 5.34
N ARG A 53 1.93 10.70 5.14
CA ARG A 53 0.48 10.93 4.99
C ARG A 53 -0.06 10.16 3.79
N TRP A 54 0.63 10.25 2.66
CA TRP A 54 0.26 9.57 1.43
C TRP A 54 0.24 8.05 1.58
N PHE A 55 1.35 7.46 2.04
CA PHE A 55 1.46 6.01 2.16
C PHE A 55 0.60 5.46 3.31
N GLY A 56 0.29 6.29 4.31
CA GLY A 56 -0.73 6.00 5.31
C GLY A 56 -2.11 5.80 4.69
N LEU A 57 -2.60 6.73 3.88
CA LEU A 57 -3.90 6.57 3.21
C LEU A 57 -3.93 5.35 2.28
N VAL A 58 -2.84 5.07 1.57
CA VAL A 58 -2.68 3.83 0.77
C VAL A 58 -2.76 2.59 1.67
N GLY A 59 -2.00 2.53 2.76
CA GLY A 59 -2.00 1.41 3.70
C GLY A 59 -3.38 1.19 4.35
N GLY A 60 -4.07 2.28 4.70
CA GLY A 60 -5.45 2.26 5.20
C GLY A 60 -6.44 1.71 4.16
N GLY A 61 -6.30 2.11 2.90
CA GLY A 61 -7.08 1.59 1.77
C GLY A 61 -6.87 0.09 1.57
N ILE A 62 -5.62 -0.37 1.48
CA ILE A 62 -5.26 -1.79 1.34
C ILE A 62 -5.84 -2.61 2.51
N ALA A 63 -5.57 -2.19 3.75
CA ALA A 63 -6.03 -2.91 4.93
C ALA A 63 -7.57 -2.97 5.03
N THR A 64 -8.24 -1.87 4.70
CA THR A 64 -9.71 -1.82 4.69
C THR A 64 -10.28 -2.75 3.63
N ALA A 65 -9.72 -2.74 2.42
CA ALA A 65 -10.22 -3.55 1.31
C ALA A 65 -10.00 -5.04 1.55
N ILE A 66 -8.84 -5.45 2.07
CA ILE A 66 -8.57 -6.85 2.45
C ILE A 66 -9.49 -7.29 3.59
N MET A 67 -9.67 -6.47 4.63
CA MET A 67 -10.58 -6.78 5.73
C MET A 67 -12.04 -6.85 5.26
N PHE A 68 -12.44 -5.98 4.34
CA PHE A 68 -13.76 -6.04 3.70
C PHE A 68 -13.92 -7.34 2.92
N GLY A 69 -12.92 -7.73 2.12
CA GLY A 69 -12.87 -9.02 1.43
C GLY A 69 -12.99 -10.20 2.40
N TYR A 70 -12.35 -10.12 3.57
CA TYR A 70 -12.48 -11.14 4.61
C TYR A 70 -13.92 -11.23 5.14
N TYR A 71 -14.54 -10.12 5.50
CA TYR A 71 -15.93 -10.12 5.99
C TYR A 71 -16.92 -10.58 4.92
N TYR A 72 -16.74 -10.14 3.68
CA TYR A 72 -17.62 -10.44 2.58
C TYR A 72 -17.45 -11.88 2.06
N TYR A 73 -16.24 -12.31 1.74
CA TYR A 73 -15.98 -13.62 1.13
C TYR A 73 -15.93 -14.76 2.14
N ILE A 74 -15.38 -14.54 3.35
CA ILE A 74 -15.22 -15.60 4.37
C ILE A 74 -16.41 -15.63 5.32
N LYS A 75 -16.82 -14.47 5.86
CA LYS A 75 -17.95 -14.41 6.81
C LYS A 75 -19.32 -14.26 6.14
N GLY A 76 -19.37 -13.98 4.83
CA GLY A 76 -20.61 -13.85 4.08
C GLY A 76 -21.45 -12.62 4.46
N LYS A 77 -20.87 -11.63 5.15
CA LYS A 77 -21.58 -10.43 5.62
C LYS A 77 -20.76 -9.18 5.26
N PRO A 78 -21.22 -8.30 4.35
CA PRO A 78 -20.51 -7.06 4.03
C PRO A 78 -20.55 -6.12 5.24
N GLN A 79 -19.42 -5.97 5.94
CA GLN A 79 -19.31 -5.13 7.14
C GLN A 79 -18.25 -4.04 6.95
N ILE A 80 -18.55 -3.06 6.10
CA ILE A 80 -17.60 -1.99 5.74
C ILE A 80 -17.15 -1.16 6.95
N LYS A 81 -18.07 -0.83 7.87
CA LYS A 81 -17.74 -0.09 9.11
C LYS A 81 -16.73 -0.86 9.97
N LEU A 82 -16.87 -2.18 10.04
CA LEU A 82 -15.98 -3.04 10.81
C LEU A 82 -14.63 -3.21 10.11
N ALA A 83 -14.62 -3.31 8.78
CA ALA A 83 -13.41 -3.33 7.96
C ALA A 83 -12.60 -2.04 8.13
N LEU A 84 -13.26 -0.88 8.10
CA LEU A 84 -12.61 0.41 8.31
C LEU A 84 -12.08 0.56 9.74
N LYS A 85 -12.88 0.18 10.75
CA LYS A 85 -12.47 0.25 12.16
C LYS A 85 -11.30 -0.69 12.47
N ASN A 86 -11.34 -1.93 11.95
CA ASN A 86 -10.36 -2.94 12.31
C ASN A 86 -9.14 -2.97 11.40
N GLY A 87 -9.28 -2.58 10.14
CA GLY A 87 -8.21 -2.55 9.14
C GLY A 87 -7.73 -1.14 8.85
N GLY A 88 -8.65 -0.22 8.53
CA GLY A 88 -8.33 1.12 8.03
C GLY A 88 -7.45 1.96 8.93
N LEU A 89 -7.83 2.17 10.20
CA LEU A 89 -7.01 2.98 11.13
C LEU A 89 -5.62 2.37 11.37
N PHE A 90 -5.57 1.04 11.52
CA PHE A 90 -4.31 0.33 11.70
C PHE A 90 -3.43 0.43 10.45
N GLY A 91 -4.02 0.24 9.27
CA GLY A 91 -3.35 0.38 7.98
C GLY A 91 -2.86 1.80 7.71
N LEU A 92 -3.58 2.81 8.19
CA LEU A 92 -3.16 4.20 8.10
C LEU A 92 -1.87 4.45 8.85
N ILE A 93 -1.80 4.02 10.11
CA ILE A 93 -0.60 4.17 10.93
C ILE A 93 0.55 3.31 10.37
N ALA A 94 0.26 2.06 10.00
CA ALA A 94 1.23 1.15 9.41
C ALA A 94 1.85 1.70 8.12
N GLY A 95 1.00 2.22 7.22
CA GLY A 95 1.42 2.87 5.99
C GLY A 95 2.24 4.13 6.27
N ALA A 96 1.79 4.99 7.19
CA ALA A 96 2.50 6.22 7.49
C ALA A 96 3.91 5.97 8.03
N VAL A 97 4.06 5.02 8.96
CA VAL A 97 5.37 4.64 9.50
C VAL A 97 6.25 4.00 8.42
N SER A 98 5.69 3.11 7.60
CA SER A 98 6.44 2.45 6.52
C SER A 98 6.93 3.44 5.46
N GLY A 99 6.07 4.39 5.07
CA GLY A 99 6.38 5.44 4.12
C GLY A 99 7.41 6.42 4.67
N ALA A 100 7.28 6.84 5.92
CA ALA A 100 8.24 7.72 6.58
C ALA A 100 9.65 7.11 6.62
N ILE A 101 9.76 5.81 6.96
CA ILE A 101 11.04 5.10 6.99
C ILE A 101 11.65 5.03 5.59
N ALA A 102 10.85 4.66 4.58
CA ALA A 102 11.35 4.54 3.21
C ALA A 102 11.78 5.89 2.62
N GLU A 103 11.03 6.96 2.89
CA GLU A 103 11.37 8.32 2.47
C GLU A 103 12.62 8.82 3.20
N GLY A 104 12.74 8.58 4.50
CA GLY A 104 13.91 8.96 5.27
C GLY A 104 15.19 8.31 4.74
N ILE A 105 15.12 7.04 4.31
CA ILE A 105 16.23 6.34 3.65
C ILE A 105 16.52 6.96 2.28
N TYR A 106 15.49 7.19 1.46
CA TYR A 106 15.65 7.72 0.11
C TYR A 106 16.27 9.12 0.11
N SER A 107 15.68 10.03 0.89
CA SER A 107 16.13 11.41 1.03
C SER A 107 17.48 11.53 1.74
N GLY A 108 17.81 10.61 2.65
CA GLY A 108 19.10 10.62 3.37
C GLY A 108 20.29 10.15 2.54
N ILE A 109 20.10 9.18 1.64
CA ILE A 109 21.18 8.69 0.76
C ILE A 109 21.29 9.54 -0.51
N GLY A 110 20.16 10.02 -1.02
CA GLY A 110 20.08 10.84 -2.23
C GLY A 110 19.37 10.13 -3.40
N PRO A 111 18.88 10.91 -4.37
CA PRO A 111 17.96 10.42 -5.38
C PRO A 111 18.65 9.46 -6.36
N ASN A 112 18.20 8.20 -6.37
CA ASN A 112 18.63 7.17 -7.31
C ASN A 112 17.46 6.23 -7.63
N GLU A 113 17.27 5.87 -8.91
CA GLU A 113 16.15 5.01 -9.32
C GLU A 113 16.22 3.59 -8.76
N LEU A 114 17.42 3.00 -8.64
CA LEU A 114 17.59 1.71 -7.97
C LEU A 114 17.22 1.82 -6.49
N LEU A 115 17.67 2.89 -5.82
CA LEU A 115 17.30 3.14 -4.42
C LEU A 115 15.79 3.34 -4.27
N ARG A 116 15.14 4.02 -5.22
CA ARG A 116 13.69 4.19 -5.23
C ARG A 116 12.98 2.83 -5.24
N VAL A 117 13.38 1.91 -6.12
CA VAL A 117 12.82 0.54 -6.16
C VAL A 117 13.05 -0.19 -4.83
N VAL A 118 14.24 -0.07 -4.25
CA VAL A 118 14.56 -0.66 -2.95
C VAL A 118 13.68 -0.07 -1.85
N CYS A 119 13.52 1.25 -1.79
CA CYS A 119 12.66 1.94 -0.81
C CYS A 119 11.19 1.54 -0.96
N TRP A 120 10.68 1.38 -2.18
CA TRP A 120 9.34 0.81 -2.41
C TRP A 120 9.24 -0.62 -1.88
N GLY A 121 10.25 -1.45 -2.08
CA GLY A 121 10.35 -2.79 -1.51
C GLY A 121 10.35 -2.79 0.03
N ILE A 122 11.10 -1.87 0.65
CA ILE A 122 11.13 -1.69 2.11
C ILE A 122 9.76 -1.24 2.63
N ALA A 123 9.18 -0.21 2.02
CA ALA A 123 7.86 0.32 2.40
C ALA A 123 6.79 -0.78 2.31
N GLY A 124 6.77 -1.53 1.21
CA GLY A 124 5.86 -2.66 1.03
C GLY A 124 6.08 -3.76 2.06
N SER A 125 7.34 -4.14 2.32
CA SER A 125 7.69 -5.17 3.32
C SER A 125 7.24 -4.77 4.73
N LEU A 126 7.50 -3.53 5.14
CA LEU A 126 7.10 -3.02 6.46
C LEU A 126 5.58 -2.92 6.59
N LEU A 127 4.89 -2.46 5.54
CA LEU A 127 3.43 -2.41 5.51
C LEU A 127 2.85 -3.82 5.62
N GLY A 128 3.29 -4.75 4.78
CA GLY A 128 2.80 -6.13 4.82
C GLY A 128 3.12 -6.84 6.14
N LEU A 129 4.31 -6.61 6.71
CA LEU A 129 4.69 -7.12 8.03
C LEU A 129 3.76 -6.60 9.13
N THR A 130 3.51 -5.30 9.16
CA THR A 130 2.64 -4.70 10.19
C THR A 130 1.19 -5.15 10.01
N LEU A 131 0.66 -5.16 8.78
CA LEU A 131 -0.70 -5.61 8.46
C LEU A 131 -0.93 -7.09 8.81
N SER A 132 0.09 -7.94 8.75
CA SER A 132 0.00 -9.35 9.14
C SER A 132 -0.45 -9.55 10.61
N LYS A 133 -0.22 -8.56 11.47
CA LYS A 133 -0.66 -8.60 12.88
C LYS A 133 -2.18 -8.39 13.04
N ARG A 134 -2.86 -7.93 11.99
CA ARG A 134 -4.29 -7.58 12.05
C ARG A 134 -5.15 -8.32 11.04
N ILE A 135 -4.62 -8.59 9.85
CA ILE A 135 -5.34 -9.31 8.79
C ILE A 135 -5.39 -10.80 9.15
N PRO A 136 -6.59 -11.39 9.30
CA PRO A 136 -6.72 -12.81 9.62
C PRO A 136 -6.09 -13.69 8.55
N ASN A 137 -5.31 -14.70 8.96
CA ASN A 137 -4.63 -15.67 8.11
C ASN A 137 -3.48 -15.11 7.24
N LEU A 138 -3.06 -13.86 7.43
CA LEU A 138 -1.84 -13.32 6.82
C LEU A 138 -0.66 -13.54 7.78
N GLY A 139 0.19 -14.53 7.51
CA GLY A 139 1.40 -14.75 8.32
C GLY A 139 2.45 -13.65 8.10
N MET A 140 3.29 -13.36 9.10
CA MET A 140 4.32 -12.30 9.04
C MET A 140 5.24 -12.42 7.82
N LEU A 141 5.74 -13.62 7.53
CA LEU A 141 6.61 -13.85 6.38
C LEU A 141 5.88 -13.64 5.04
N ARG A 142 4.61 -14.02 4.96
CA ARG A 142 3.78 -13.82 3.75
C ARG A 142 3.44 -12.36 3.55
N GLY A 143 3.08 -11.65 4.63
CA GLY A 143 2.83 -10.21 4.60
C GLY A 143 4.09 -9.44 4.19
N ALA A 144 5.21 -9.66 4.87
CA ALA A 144 6.47 -8.99 4.57
C ALA A 144 6.99 -9.34 3.17
N GLY A 145 7.02 -10.63 2.82
CA GLY A 145 7.50 -11.09 1.51
C GLY A 145 6.61 -10.63 0.37
N GLY A 146 5.28 -10.75 0.51
CA GLY A 146 4.31 -10.27 -0.46
C GLY A 146 4.39 -8.75 -0.63
N GLY A 147 4.42 -8.02 0.48
CA GLY A 147 4.63 -6.57 0.46
C GLY A 147 5.95 -6.16 -0.19
N GLY A 148 7.04 -6.87 0.07
CA GLY A 148 8.34 -6.62 -0.54
C GLY A 148 8.37 -6.86 -2.05
N VAL A 149 7.84 -8.00 -2.51
CA VAL A 149 7.71 -8.30 -3.95
C VAL A 149 6.81 -7.29 -4.64
N GLY A 150 5.65 -7.00 -4.05
CA GLY A 150 4.73 -5.98 -4.55
C GLY A 150 5.34 -4.58 -4.55
N GLY A 151 6.20 -4.27 -3.57
CA GLY A 151 6.94 -3.02 -3.47
C GLY A 151 7.98 -2.89 -4.58
N VAL A 152 8.83 -3.89 -4.78
CA VAL A 152 9.83 -3.88 -5.87
C VAL A 152 9.16 -3.77 -7.24
N LEU A 153 8.15 -4.61 -7.50
CA LEU A 153 7.37 -4.54 -8.73
C LEU A 153 6.69 -3.17 -8.87
N GLY A 154 6.13 -2.66 -7.77
CA GLY A 154 5.47 -1.35 -7.76
C GLY A 154 6.43 -0.19 -8.03
N GLY A 155 7.66 -0.25 -7.51
CA GLY A 155 8.72 0.71 -7.82
C GLY A 155 9.12 0.67 -9.29
N CYS A 156 9.26 -0.52 -9.88
CA CYS A 156 9.53 -0.67 -11.31
C CYS A 156 8.38 -0.12 -12.17
N LEU A 157 7.12 -0.41 -11.81
CA LEU A 157 5.94 0.13 -12.50
C LEU A 157 5.84 1.64 -12.34
N PHE A 158 6.16 2.18 -11.15
CA PHE A 158 6.21 3.61 -10.90
C PHE A 158 7.19 4.28 -11.87
N ILE A 159 8.41 3.77 -11.99
CA ILE A 159 9.43 4.28 -12.91
C ILE A 159 8.92 4.24 -14.34
N LEU A 160 8.47 3.07 -14.81
CA LEU A 160 7.98 2.89 -16.17
C LEU A 160 6.88 3.90 -16.52
N PHE A 161 5.82 3.98 -15.72
CA PHE A 161 4.68 4.84 -16.01
C PHE A 161 4.92 6.31 -15.70
N ALA A 162 5.81 6.65 -14.75
CA ALA A 162 6.20 8.03 -14.52
C ALA A 162 6.90 8.62 -15.74
N TYR A 163 7.70 7.82 -16.47
CA TYR A 163 8.35 8.25 -17.70
C TYR A 163 7.44 8.23 -18.93
N THR A 164 6.49 7.30 -19.04
CA THR A 164 5.67 7.16 -20.26
C THR A 164 4.31 7.85 -20.20
N LEU A 165 3.74 8.05 -19.01
CA LEU A 165 2.38 8.56 -18.82
C LEU A 165 2.35 9.74 -17.83
N SER A 166 2.43 9.44 -16.53
CA SER A 166 2.48 10.44 -15.45
C SER A 166 2.88 9.80 -14.12
N GLY A 167 3.44 10.60 -13.21
CA GLY A 167 3.77 10.15 -11.86
C GLY A 167 2.55 9.64 -11.07
N THR A 168 1.35 10.17 -11.35
CA THR A 168 0.08 9.71 -10.77
C THR A 168 -0.24 8.28 -11.21
N VAL A 169 -0.15 7.98 -12.51
CA VAL A 169 -0.39 6.62 -13.01
C VAL A 169 0.66 5.65 -12.47
N GLY A 170 1.92 6.08 -12.37
CA GLY A 170 2.98 5.32 -11.72
C GLY A 170 2.67 4.96 -10.27
N ARG A 171 2.20 5.93 -9.46
CA ARG A 171 1.81 5.67 -8.07
C ARG A 171 0.63 4.72 -7.98
N LEU A 172 -0.40 4.91 -8.80
CA LEU A 172 -1.58 4.05 -8.83
C LEU A 172 -1.20 2.59 -9.14
N ALA A 173 -0.37 2.38 -10.16
CA ALA A 173 0.12 1.06 -10.53
C ALA A 173 0.96 0.44 -9.40
N GLY A 174 1.84 1.24 -8.79
CA GLY A 174 2.70 0.79 -7.70
C GLY A 174 1.92 0.40 -6.44
N CYS A 175 0.99 1.24 -5.99
CA CYS A 175 0.14 0.97 -4.83
C CYS A 175 -0.79 -0.23 -5.07
N GLY A 176 -1.30 -0.36 -6.30
CA GLY A 176 -2.06 -1.54 -6.73
C GLY A 176 -1.24 -2.82 -6.64
N ALA A 177 0.02 -2.80 -7.09
CA ALA A 177 0.94 -3.94 -7.00
C ALA A 177 1.22 -4.33 -5.54
N ILE A 178 1.55 -3.37 -4.67
CA ILE A 178 1.74 -3.65 -3.23
C ILE A 178 0.49 -4.29 -2.63
N GLY A 179 -0.67 -3.69 -2.86
CA GLY A 179 -1.94 -4.22 -2.37
C GLY A 179 -2.23 -5.63 -2.88
N PHE A 180 -1.95 -5.89 -4.16
CA PHE A 180 -2.16 -7.21 -4.76
C PHE A 180 -1.32 -8.30 -4.12
N TRP A 181 -0.06 -8.04 -3.83
CA TRP A 181 0.84 -9.06 -3.28
C TRP A 181 0.73 -9.22 -1.76
N ILE A 182 0.19 -8.24 -1.04
CA ILE A 182 -0.14 -8.37 0.38
C ILE A 182 -1.42 -9.22 0.59
N GLY A 183 -2.41 -9.07 -0.30
CA GLY A 183 -3.68 -9.79 -0.24
C GLY A 183 -3.56 -11.25 -0.70
#